data_AF-A0A0B7HW39-F1
#
_entry.id   AF-A0A0B7HW39-F1
#
_cell.length_a   1.000
_cell.length_b   1.000
_cell.length_c   1.000
_cell.angle_alpha   90.00
_cell.angle_beta   90.00
_cell.angle_gamma   90.00
#
_symmetry.space_group_name_H-M   'P 1'
#
loop_
_entity.id
_entity.type
_entity.pdbx_description
1 polymer ?
#
loop_
_entity_poly.entity_id
_entity_poly.type
_entity_poly.pdbx_seq_one_letter_code
_entity_poly.pdbx_strand_id
1 'polypeptide(L)'
;MPICKKLHDEFIENTVSNYYLPFAVAPNFLINGKTYTVPMAIEESSVVAAASRAAKFWESRGGFKATVISTEKNGQVHFMFYGEKARLETFFQHIKPILLEAVKPITANMEKNVAEA
;
A
#
# COMPACT_ATOMS: atom_id res chain seq x y z
N MET A 1 -1.73 27.07 -15.00
CA MET A 1 -1.55 26.14 -13.86
C MET A 1 -2.28 26.61 -12.59
N PRO A 2 -3.64 26.64 -12.53
CA PRO A 2 -4.35 26.97 -11.27
C PRO A 2 -4.94 25.74 -10.57
N ILE A 3 -5.11 24.61 -11.26
CA ILE A 3 -5.80 23.41 -10.77
C ILE A 3 -4.97 22.66 -9.72
N CYS A 4 -3.63 22.62 -9.86
CA CYS A 4 -2.78 21.93 -8.89
C CYS A 4 -2.85 22.53 -7.49
N LYS A 5 -2.88 23.87 -7.34
CA LYS A 5 -2.76 24.47 -6.00
C LYS A 5 -3.97 24.12 -5.11
N LYS A 6 -5.19 24.23 -5.64
CA LYS A 6 -6.41 23.87 -4.91
C LYS A 6 -6.47 22.40 -4.49
N LEU A 7 -6.02 21.46 -5.34
CA LEU A 7 -5.98 20.05 -4.96
C LEU A 7 -5.00 19.80 -3.81
N HIS A 8 -3.81 20.43 -3.83
CA HIS A 8 -2.77 20.21 -2.84
C HIS A 8 -3.09 20.81 -1.47
N ASP A 9 -3.81 21.94 -1.45
CA ASP A 9 -4.26 22.59 -0.22
C ASP A 9 -5.24 21.69 0.58
N GLU A 10 -5.90 20.70 -0.06
CA GLU A 10 -6.80 19.74 0.59
C GLU A 10 -6.12 18.46 1.10
N PHE A 11 -4.85 18.20 0.75
CA PHE A 11 -4.15 16.98 1.22
C PHE A 11 -3.58 17.13 2.63
N ILE A 12 -3.02 18.29 2.95
CA ILE A 12 -2.42 18.58 4.25
C ILE A 12 -2.71 20.03 4.67
N GLU A 13 -2.81 20.25 5.98
CA GLU A 13 -3.06 21.56 6.56
C GLU A 13 -1.79 22.44 6.54
N ASN A 14 -1.96 23.78 6.59
CA ASN A 14 -0.89 24.77 6.65
C ASN A 14 0.12 24.74 5.48
N THR A 15 -0.32 24.33 4.29
CA THR A 15 0.52 24.32 3.09
C THR A 15 0.90 25.74 2.63
N VAL A 16 2.19 26.07 2.64
CA VAL A 16 2.71 27.34 2.11
C VAL A 16 3.06 27.22 0.62
N SER A 17 3.66 26.10 0.22
CA SER A 17 4.04 25.79 -1.15
C SER A 17 4.24 24.27 -1.32
N ASN A 18 4.25 23.82 -2.57
CA ASN A 18 4.61 22.45 -2.93
C ASN A 18 6.12 22.26 -2.96
N TYR A 19 6.58 21.04 -2.67
CA TYR A 19 7.95 20.60 -2.82
C TYR A 19 8.07 19.68 -4.04
N TYR A 20 9.00 19.99 -4.95
CA TYR A 20 9.20 19.21 -6.18
C TYR A 20 10.34 18.23 -5.98
N LEU A 21 10.09 16.96 -6.29
CA LEU A 21 11.10 15.91 -6.36
C LEU A 21 11.28 15.50 -7.84
N PRO A 22 12.50 15.22 -8.32
CA PRO A 22 12.69 14.75 -9.69
C PRO A 22 11.88 13.48 -9.92
N PHE A 23 11.21 13.43 -11.06
CA PHE A 23 10.40 12.30 -11.49
C PHE A 23 11.02 11.66 -12.71
N ALA A 24 11.36 10.38 -12.58
CA ALA A 24 12.06 9.59 -13.58
C ALA A 24 11.37 8.25 -13.80
N VAL A 25 11.84 7.49 -14.80
CA VAL A 25 11.32 6.17 -15.12
C VAL A 25 12.47 5.17 -15.30
N ALA A 26 12.30 3.97 -14.77
CA ALA A 26 13.22 2.86 -14.95
C ALA A 26 12.58 1.78 -15.85
N PRO A 27 13.01 1.64 -17.11
CA PRO A 27 12.42 0.70 -18.07
C PRO A 27 12.92 -0.75 -17.86
N ASN A 28 12.35 -1.67 -18.63
CA ASN A 28 12.79 -3.07 -18.82
C ASN A 28 12.60 -3.99 -17.61
N PHE A 29 11.66 -3.68 -16.72
CA PHE A 29 11.32 -4.60 -15.63
C PHE A 29 10.40 -5.71 -16.13
N LEU A 30 10.98 -6.84 -16.52
CA LEU A 30 10.21 -8.06 -16.80
C LEU A 30 9.83 -8.73 -15.47
N ILE A 31 8.56 -8.64 -15.08
CA ILE A 31 8.04 -9.23 -13.84
C ILE A 31 6.88 -10.17 -14.19
N ASN A 32 6.98 -11.44 -13.78
CA ASN A 32 5.97 -12.46 -14.07
C ASN A 32 5.58 -12.53 -15.56
N GLY A 33 6.57 -12.37 -16.45
CA GLY A 33 6.37 -12.44 -17.90
C GLY A 33 5.81 -11.17 -18.54
N LYS A 34 5.57 -10.10 -17.79
CA LYS A 34 5.11 -8.81 -18.32
C LYS A 34 6.17 -7.73 -18.10
N THR A 35 6.45 -6.95 -19.15
CA THR A 35 7.42 -5.85 -19.09
C THR A 35 6.75 -4.58 -18.55
N TYR A 36 7.42 -3.94 -17.60
CA TYR A 36 7.00 -2.71 -16.96
C TYR A 36 8.07 -1.62 -17.08
N THR A 37 7.60 -0.39 -17.11
CA THR A 37 8.41 0.81 -16.90
C THR A 37 8.01 1.40 -15.56
N VAL A 38 8.93 1.37 -14.60
CA VAL A 38 8.65 1.72 -13.19
C VAL A 38 8.86 3.22 -12.98
N PRO A 39 7.83 3.99 -12.58
CA PRO A 39 8.00 5.39 -12.22
C PRO A 39 8.74 5.53 -10.89
N MET A 40 9.63 6.52 -10.78
CA MET A 40 10.44 6.78 -9.60
C MET A 40 10.44 8.28 -9.28
N ALA A 41 10.19 8.65 -8.03
CA ALA A 41 10.36 10.02 -7.54
C ALA A 41 11.53 10.02 -6.54
N ILE A 42 12.70 10.50 -6.97
CA ILE A 42 13.94 10.47 -6.17
C ILE A 42 14.91 11.56 -6.65
N GLU A 43 15.69 12.13 -5.73
CA GLU A 43 16.69 13.17 -6.02
C GLU A 43 17.98 12.63 -6.65
N GLU A 44 18.30 11.36 -6.41
CA GLU A 44 19.56 10.76 -6.84
C GLU A 44 19.46 10.09 -8.22
N SER A 45 20.15 10.65 -9.21
CA SER A 45 20.15 10.15 -10.59
C SER A 45 20.81 8.77 -10.74
N SER A 46 21.78 8.44 -9.87
CA SER A 46 22.51 7.16 -9.90
C SER A 46 21.58 5.96 -9.64
N VAL A 47 20.56 6.14 -8.79
CA VAL A 47 19.63 5.09 -8.38
C VAL A 47 18.79 4.62 -9.57
N VAL A 48 18.25 5.56 -10.36
CA VAL A 48 17.44 5.24 -11.54
C VAL A 48 18.27 4.53 -12.60
N ALA A 49 19.51 4.98 -12.81
CA ALA A 49 20.43 4.35 -13.75
C ALA A 49 20.79 2.92 -13.31
N ALA A 50 21.09 2.71 -12.03
CA ALA A 50 21.39 1.40 -11.47
C ALA A 50 20.20 0.44 -11.57
N ALA A 51 19.00 0.90 -11.22
CA ALA A 51 17.76 0.13 -11.33
C ALA A 51 17.48 -0.29 -12.78
N SER A 52 17.60 0.63 -13.72
CA SER A 52 17.40 0.37 -15.16
C SER A 52 18.42 -0.62 -15.72
N ARG A 53 19.68 -0.51 -15.29
CA ARG A 53 20.75 -1.44 -15.69
C ARG A 53 20.50 -2.85 -15.14
N ALA A 54 20.07 -2.96 -13.88
CA ALA A 54 19.72 -4.24 -13.27
C ALA A 54 18.51 -4.89 -13.95
N ALA A 55 17.48 -4.10 -14.26
CA ALA A 55 16.29 -4.58 -14.96
C ALA A 55 16.62 -5.18 -16.33
N LYS A 56 17.39 -4.45 -17.14
CA LYS A 56 17.87 -4.93 -18.44
C LYS A 56 18.73 -6.20 -18.33
N PHE A 57 19.59 -6.28 -17.30
CA PHE A 57 20.41 -7.46 -17.06
C PHE A 57 19.55 -8.71 -16.79
N TRP A 58 18.53 -8.58 -15.94
CA TRP A 58 17.64 -9.70 -15.58
C TRP A 58 16.59 -10.02 -16.63
N GLU A 59 16.14 -9.05 -17.42
CA GLU A 59 15.20 -9.24 -18.53
C GLU A 59 15.67 -10.36 -19.48
N SER A 60 16.94 -10.32 -19.89
CA SER A 60 17.55 -11.36 -20.75
C SER A 60 17.65 -12.75 -20.10
N ARG A 61 17.44 -12.85 -18.78
CA ARG A 61 17.58 -14.08 -17.98
C ARG A 61 16.24 -14.61 -17.47
N GLY A 62 15.13 -14.15 -18.04
CA GLY A 62 13.77 -14.56 -17.65
C GLY A 62 13.10 -13.63 -16.64
N GLY A 63 13.71 -12.50 -16.32
CA GLY A 63 13.14 -11.46 -15.47
C GLY A 63 12.99 -11.86 -13.99
N PHE A 64 12.16 -11.08 -13.31
CA PHE A 64 11.80 -11.28 -11.91
C PHE A 64 10.54 -12.14 -11.79
N LYS A 65 10.51 -12.99 -10.77
CA LYS A 65 9.34 -13.75 -10.36
C LYS A 65 8.90 -13.27 -8.98
N ALA A 66 7.64 -12.90 -8.85
CA ALA A 66 7.08 -12.38 -7.61
C ALA A 66 5.69 -12.94 -7.36
N THR A 67 5.36 -13.20 -6.10
CA THR A 67 4.04 -13.68 -5.67
C THR A 67 3.58 -12.86 -4.48
N VAL A 68 2.29 -12.53 -4.43
CA VAL A 68 1.69 -11.86 -3.27
C VAL A 68 1.46 -12.91 -2.18
N ILE A 69 2.01 -12.67 -0.98
CA ILE A 69 1.92 -13.62 0.15
C ILE A 69 0.61 -13.42 0.93
N SER A 70 0.21 -12.17 1.17
CA SER A 70 -1.06 -11.82 1.82
C SER A 70 -1.42 -10.36 1.52
N THR A 71 -2.71 -10.07 1.47
CA THR A 71 -3.28 -8.71 1.36
C THR A 71 -3.95 -8.25 2.65
N GLU A 72 -3.97 -9.09 3.69
CA GLU A 72 -4.56 -8.79 4.99
C GLU A 72 -3.75 -7.70 5.73
N LYS A 73 -4.46 -6.70 6.27
CA LYS A 73 -3.87 -5.62 7.05
C LYS A 73 -4.29 -5.77 8.51
N ASN A 74 -3.33 -5.69 9.42
CA ASN A 74 -3.58 -5.77 10.85
C ASN A 74 -4.02 -4.39 11.38
N GLY A 75 -5.21 -4.32 11.96
CA GLY A 75 -5.67 -3.21 12.79
C GLY A 75 -5.54 -3.58 14.27
N GLN A 76 -5.16 -2.61 15.11
CA GLN A 76 -5.00 -2.84 16.55
C GLN A 76 -5.93 -1.93 17.35
N VAL A 77 -6.56 -2.49 18.37
CA VAL A 77 -7.36 -1.75 19.34
C VAL A 77 -6.72 -1.95 20.70
N HIS A 78 -6.27 -0.85 21.31
CA HIS A 78 -5.69 -0.86 22.64
C HIS A 78 -6.71 -0.36 23.65
N PHE A 79 -6.94 -1.14 24.70
CA PHE A 79 -7.80 -0.76 25.82
C PHE A 79 -7.23 -1.30 27.13
N MET A 80 -7.54 -0.62 28.23
CA MET A 80 -7.15 -1.03 29.56
C MET A 80 -8.24 -1.93 30.14
N PHE A 81 -7.85 -3.11 30.65
CA PHE A 81 -8.75 -4.03 31.33
C PHE A 81 -8.12 -4.47 32.65
N TYR A 82 -8.83 -4.21 33.76
CA TYR A 82 -8.35 -4.45 35.11
C TYR A 82 -8.91 -5.76 35.72
N GLY A 83 -9.34 -6.70 34.88
CA GLY A 83 -9.86 -8.00 35.29
C GLY A 83 -8.99 -9.17 34.83
N GLU A 84 -9.52 -10.38 34.98
CA GLU A 84 -8.81 -11.61 34.60
C GLU A 84 -8.74 -11.80 33.07
N LYS A 85 -7.53 -11.94 32.53
CA LYS A 85 -7.27 -12.08 31.09
C LYS A 85 -8.08 -13.21 30.43
N ALA A 86 -8.21 -14.36 31.11
CA ALA A 86 -8.94 -15.52 30.57
C ALA A 86 -10.43 -15.21 30.29
N ARG A 87 -11.05 -14.37 31.12
CA ARG A 87 -12.44 -13.92 30.90
C ARG A 87 -12.54 -13.03 29.67
N LEU A 88 -11.57 -12.15 29.47
CA LEU A 88 -11.52 -11.26 28.31
C LEU A 88 -11.33 -12.05 27.01
N GLU A 89 -10.43 -13.03 27.00
CA GLU A 89 -10.20 -13.90 25.83
C GLU A 89 -11.47 -14.70 25.47
N THR A 90 -12.13 -15.29 26.47
CA THR A 90 -13.38 -16.04 26.29
C THR A 90 -14.51 -15.13 25.78
N PHE A 91 -14.65 -13.94 26.37
CA PHE A 91 -15.61 -12.94 25.93
C PHE A 91 -15.35 -12.52 24.49
N PHE A 92 -14.08 -12.30 24.12
CA PHE A 92 -13.72 -11.87 22.78
C PHE A 92 -14.05 -12.94 21.73
N GLN A 93 -13.82 -14.22 22.03
CA GLN A 93 -14.21 -15.32 21.14
C GLN A 93 -15.71 -15.33 20.86
N HIS A 94 -16.53 -15.01 21.87
CA HIS A 94 -17.99 -14.95 21.73
C HIS A 94 -18.46 -13.70 20.97
N ILE A 95 -17.88 -12.53 21.24
CA ILE A 95 -18.33 -11.27 20.64
C ILE A 95 -17.80 -11.05 19.21
N LYS A 96 -16.66 -11.66 18.86
CA LYS A 96 -16.03 -11.52 17.54
C LYS A 96 -17.00 -11.70 16.36
N PRO A 97 -17.82 -12.78 16.27
CA PRO A 97 -18.76 -12.93 15.17
C PRO A 97 -19.81 -11.81 15.12
N ILE A 98 -20.29 -11.36 16.29
CA ILE A 98 -21.27 -10.27 16.41
C ILE A 98 -20.65 -8.94 15.93
N LEU A 99 -19.39 -8.69 16.32
CA LEU A 99 -18.64 -7.51 15.91
C LEU A 99 -18.42 -7.48 14.40
N LEU A 100 -18.03 -8.62 13.81
CA LEU A 100 -17.86 -8.74 12.36
C LEU A 100 -19.18 -8.52 11.60
N GLU A 101 -20.30 -9.05 12.11
CA GLU A 101 -21.61 -8.80 11.52
C GLU A 101 -22.00 -7.32 11.57
N ALA A 102 -21.77 -6.68 12.72
CA ALA A 102 -22.13 -5.29 12.94
C ALA A 102 -21.38 -4.31 12.03
N VAL A 103 -20.14 -4.64 11.61
CA VAL A 103 -19.33 -3.77 10.74
C VAL A 103 -19.57 -3.98 9.24
N LYS A 104 -20.28 -5.03 8.83
CA LYS A 104 -20.56 -5.32 7.41
C LYS A 104 -21.08 -4.12 6.59
N PRO A 105 -22.02 -3.29 7.09
CA PRO A 105 -22.49 -2.13 6.33
C PRO A 105 -21.38 -1.12 6.04
N ILE A 106 -20.37 -1.05 6.91
CA ILE A 106 -19.22 -0.14 6.80
C ILE A 106 -18.13 -0.75 5.90
N THR A 107 -17.95 -2.07 5.95
CA THR A 107 -16.92 -2.80 5.18
C THR A 107 -17.38 -3.26 3.80
N ALA A 108 -18.66 -3.13 3.46
CA ALA A 108 -19.25 -3.67 2.22
C ALA A 108 -18.48 -3.30 0.93
N ASN A 109 -18.03 -2.05 0.80
CA ASN A 109 -17.27 -1.62 -0.38
C ASN A 109 -15.87 -2.25 -0.44
N MET A 110 -15.21 -2.41 0.71
CA MET A 110 -13.91 -3.06 0.80
C MET A 110 -14.02 -4.54 0.45
N GLU A 111 -15.01 -5.24 1.01
CA GLU A 111 -15.25 -6.67 0.77
C GLU A 111 -15.56 -6.96 -0.70
N LYS A 112 -16.35 -6.09 -1.34
CA LYS A 112 -16.65 -6.20 -2.78
C LYS A 112 -15.37 -6.11 -3.63
N ASN A 113 -14.50 -5.13 -3.35
CA ASN A 113 -13.29 -4.90 -4.13
C ASN A 113 -12.21 -5.97 -3.91
N VAL A 114 -12.20 -6.64 -2.75
CA VAL A 114 -11.28 -7.75 -2.47
C VAL A 114 -11.71 -9.04 -3.18
N ALA A 115 -13.00 -9.23 -3.46
CA ALA A 115 -13.50 -10.39 -4.21
C ALA A 115 -13.21 -10.32 -5.72
N GLU A 116 -12.93 -9.13 -6.26
CA GLU A 116 -12.65 -8.87 -7.68
C GLU A 116 -11.14 -8.82 -8.02
N ALA A 117 -10.26 -8.91 -7.01
CA ALA A 117 -8.80 -8.81 -7.11
C ALA A 117 -8.08 -10.16 -6.95
#